data_AF-A0A529CDY9-F1
#
_entry.id   AF-A0A529CDY9-F1
#
_cell.length_a   1.000
_cell.length_b   1.000
_cell.length_c   1.000
_cell.angle_alpha   90.00
_cell.angle_beta   90.00
_cell.angle_gamma   90.00
#
_symmetry.space_group_name_H-M   'P 1'
#
loop_
_entity.id
_entity.type
_entity.pdbx_description
1 polymer ?
#
loop_
_entity_poly.entity_id
_entity_poly.type
_entity_poly.pdbx_seq_one_letter_code
_entity_poly.pdbx_strand_id
1 'polypeptide(L)'
;MEDEDWIDNEAPELAGVTPYDVAHFPTYVVLLMAQDKGIDWRKVARATLNIDPERQPERARRVWASHLARARWLATSGCDRLRSDLLQ
;
A
#
# COMPACT_ATOMS: atom_id res chain seq x y z
N MET A 1 -12.90 -17.13 5.94
CA MET A 1 -12.71 -16.25 7.11
C MET A 1 -12.19 -14.96 6.53
N GLU A 2 -13.01 -13.92 6.63
CA GLU A 2 -12.75 -12.58 6.10
C GLU A 2 -11.70 -11.91 7.00
N ASP A 3 -10.44 -12.32 6.86
CA ASP A 3 -9.31 -11.64 7.50
C ASP A 3 -8.75 -10.51 6.61
N GLU A 4 -9.43 -10.22 5.49
CA GLU A 4 -9.04 -9.27 4.44
C GLU A 4 -9.83 -7.96 4.54
N ASP A 5 -9.55 -7.06 5.49
CA ASP A 5 -9.82 -5.62 5.27
C ASP A 5 -9.22 -4.64 6.31
N TRP A 6 -8.32 -5.05 7.19
CA TRP A 6 -7.77 -4.11 8.18
C TRP A 6 -6.42 -3.54 7.75
N ILE A 7 -6.44 -2.32 7.21
CA ILE A 7 -5.23 -1.54 6.98
C ILE A 7 -4.93 -0.64 8.17
N ASP A 8 -3.68 -0.67 8.63
CA ASP A 8 -3.22 0.16 9.75
C ASP A 8 -3.07 1.62 9.31
N ASN A 9 -2.97 2.53 10.27
CA ASN A 9 -2.79 3.94 9.92
C ASN A 9 -1.43 4.24 9.28
N GLU A 10 -0.44 3.39 9.55
CA GLU A 10 0.94 3.50 9.11
C GLU A 10 1.46 2.14 8.68
N ALA A 11 2.19 2.11 7.57
CA ALA A 11 2.86 0.91 7.08
C ALA A 11 4.18 0.68 7.86
N PRO A 12 4.71 -0.56 7.87
CA PRO A 12 5.96 -0.85 8.57
C PRO A 12 7.15 -0.06 8.03
N GLU A 13 7.93 0.55 8.93
CA GLU A 13 9.19 1.24 8.61
C GLU A 13 10.43 0.36 8.91
N LEU A 14 10.31 -0.95 8.70
CA LEU A 14 11.39 -1.91 8.98
C LEU A 14 12.29 -2.13 7.76
N ALA A 15 13.57 -2.44 8.01
CA ALA A 15 14.60 -2.63 6.96
C ALA A 15 14.40 -3.88 6.08
N GLY A 16 13.46 -4.76 6.42
CA GLY A 16 13.15 -5.98 5.66
C GLY A 16 11.66 -6.11 5.37
N VAL A 17 11.30 -7.01 4.45
CA VAL A 17 9.91 -7.40 4.16
C VAL A 17 9.31 -8.08 5.39
N THR A 18 8.11 -7.67 5.77
CA THR A 18 7.39 -8.15 6.94
C THR A 18 6.19 -9.03 6.55
N PRO A 19 5.63 -9.83 7.47
CA PRO A 19 4.37 -10.53 7.23
C PRO A 19 3.22 -9.58 6.86
N TYR A 20 3.24 -8.35 7.42
CA TYR A 20 2.30 -7.29 7.06
C TYR A 20 2.41 -6.94 5.57
N ASP A 21 3.63 -6.78 5.07
CA ASP A 21 3.84 -6.46 3.65
C ASP A 21 3.37 -7.58 2.72
N VAL A 22 3.53 -8.84 3.13
CA VAL A 22 3.06 -10.00 2.38
C VAL A 22 1.53 -10.04 2.34
N ALA A 23 0.88 -9.80 3.49
CA ALA A 23 -0.58 -9.76 3.59
C ALA A 23 -1.20 -8.61 2.77
N HIS A 24 -0.54 -7.46 2.71
CA HIS A 24 -1.05 -6.25 2.04
C HIS A 24 -0.45 -6.00 0.66
N PHE A 25 0.22 -7.00 0.08
CA PHE A 25 0.87 -6.87 -1.23
C PHE A 25 -0.10 -6.42 -2.35
N PRO A 26 -1.33 -6.95 -2.47
CA PRO A 26 -2.28 -6.48 -3.48
C PRO A 26 -2.60 -4.98 -3.35
N THR A 27 -2.73 -4.47 -2.12
CA THR A 27 -2.93 -3.05 -1.85
C THR A 27 -1.77 -2.22 -2.37
N TYR A 28 -0.53 -2.62 -2.11
CA TYR A 28 0.66 -1.93 -2.60
C TYR A 28 0.70 -1.86 -4.13
N VAL A 29 0.34 -2.93 -4.83
CA VAL A 29 0.28 -2.96 -6.30
C VAL A 29 -0.75 -1.94 -6.82
N VAL A 30 -1.94 -1.88 -6.21
CA VAL A 30 -2.96 -0.89 -6.59
C VAL A 30 -2.49 0.54 -6.33
N LEU A 31 -1.83 0.80 -5.18
CA LEU A 31 -1.29 2.12 -4.87
C LEU A 31 -0.25 2.59 -5.89
N LEU A 32 0.66 1.70 -6.29
CA LEU A 32 1.68 1.98 -7.30
C LEU A 32 1.06 2.24 -8.69
N MET A 33 0.13 1.38 -9.13
CA MET A 33 -0.55 1.56 -10.41
C MET A 33 -1.38 2.86 -10.44
N ALA A 34 -2.07 3.18 -9.34
CA ALA A 34 -2.85 4.41 -9.24
C ALA A 34 -1.95 5.65 -9.30
N GLN A 35 -0.78 5.60 -8.66
CA GLN A 35 0.21 6.66 -8.73
C GLN A 35 0.77 6.84 -10.15
N ASP A 36 1.07 5.75 -10.85
CA ASP A 36 1.56 5.76 -12.24
C ASP A 36 0.52 6.34 -13.22
N LYS A 37 -0.76 5.96 -13.03
CA LYS A 37 -1.90 6.45 -13.82
C LYS A 37 -2.36 7.85 -13.43
N GLY A 38 -1.74 8.50 -12.45
CA GLY A 38 -2.14 9.83 -11.97
C GLY A 38 -3.55 9.88 -11.35
N ILE A 39 -4.02 8.78 -10.78
CA ILE A 39 -5.34 8.71 -10.11
C ILE A 39 -5.27 9.51 -8.80
N ASP A 40 -6.32 10.29 -8.53
CA ASP A 40 -6.44 11.04 -7.26
C ASP A 40 -6.41 10.09 -6.06
N TRP A 41 -5.48 10.35 -5.14
CA TRP A 41 -5.30 9.60 -3.90
C TRP A 41 -6.59 9.44 -3.08
N ARG A 42 -7.52 10.40 -3.16
CA ARG A 42 -8.82 10.31 -2.47
C ARG A 42 -9.67 9.16 -2.99
N LYS A 43 -9.67 8.93 -4.30
CA LYS A 43 -10.40 7.80 -4.91
C LYS A 43 -9.81 6.48 -4.45
N VAL A 44 -8.48 6.41 -4.39
CA VAL A 44 -7.74 5.23 -3.93
C VAL A 44 -7.97 4.98 -2.44
N ALA A 45 -7.93 6.01 -1.60
CA ALA A 45 -8.19 5.90 -0.18
C ALA A 45 -9.59 5.32 0.10
N ARG A 46 -10.61 5.78 -0.62
CA ARG A 46 -11.97 5.26 -0.49
C ARG A 46 -12.11 3.83 -1.02
N ALA A 47 -11.59 3.56 -2.22
CA ALA A 47 -11.83 2.30 -2.91
C ALA A 47 -10.92 1.15 -2.46
N THR A 48 -9.71 1.45 -1.98
CA THR A 48 -8.68 0.44 -1.69
C THR A 48 -8.32 0.39 -0.21
N LEU A 49 -8.33 1.53 0.49
CA LEU A 49 -8.00 1.58 1.93
C LEU A 49 -9.26 1.56 2.81
N ASN A 50 -10.45 1.59 2.19
CA ASN A 50 -11.74 1.69 2.87
C ASN A 50 -11.83 2.88 3.85
N ILE A 51 -11.16 4.00 3.52
CA ILE A 51 -11.18 5.24 4.33
C ILE A 51 -11.83 6.36 3.52
N ASP A 52 -12.89 6.95 4.06
CA ASP A 52 -13.53 8.11 3.43
C ASP A 52 -12.70 9.39 3.63
N PRO A 53 -12.08 9.94 2.56
CA PRO A 53 -11.25 11.13 2.66
C PRO A 53 -12.04 12.41 2.95
N GLU A 54 -13.35 12.43 2.76
CA GLU A 54 -14.18 13.61 3.07
C GLU A 54 -14.56 13.64 4.56
N ARG A 55 -14.70 12.46 5.18
CA ARG A 55 -15.03 12.33 6.61
C ARG A 55 -13.79 12.28 7.50
N GLN A 56 -12.70 11.72 6.99
CA GLN A 56 -11.44 11.52 7.74
C GLN A 56 -10.22 11.90 6.87
N PRO A 57 -10.10 13.16 6.42
CA PRO A 57 -9.10 13.58 5.45
C PRO A 57 -7.66 13.32 5.90
N GLU A 58 -7.34 13.65 7.15
CA GLU A 58 -5.99 13.48 7.70
C GLU A 58 -5.61 12.01 7.82
N ARG A 59 -6.53 11.17 8.31
CA ARG A 59 -6.30 9.72 8.41
C ARG A 59 -6.13 9.12 7.02
N ALA A 60 -7.06 9.40 6.10
CA ALA A 60 -7.01 8.89 4.73
C ALA A 60 -5.68 9.25 4.04
N ARG A 61 -5.23 10.50 4.20
CA ARG A 61 -3.97 10.96 3.62
C ARG A 61 -2.77 10.29 4.25
N ARG A 62 -2.75 10.12 5.58
CA ARG A 62 -1.66 9.44 6.29
C ARG A 62 -1.53 7.99 5.86
N VAL A 63 -2.63 7.24 5.87
CA VAL A 63 -2.63 5.82 5.45
C VAL A 63 -2.15 5.70 4.01
N TRP A 64 -2.73 6.49 3.09
CA TRP A 64 -2.31 6.48 1.70
C TRP A 64 -0.81 6.80 1.52
N ALA A 65 -0.30 7.85 2.17
CA ALA A 65 1.07 8.28 2.00
C ALA A 65 2.07 7.26 2.58
N SER A 66 1.81 6.74 3.78
CA SER A 66 2.68 5.76 4.44
C SER A 66 2.75 4.45 3.64
N HIS A 67 1.61 3.93 3.19
CA HIS A 67 1.57 2.69 2.41
C HIS A 67 2.13 2.86 1.01
N LEU A 68 1.94 4.02 0.37
CA LEU A 68 2.58 4.30 -0.92
C LEU A 68 4.11 4.42 -0.78
N ALA A 69 4.60 5.03 0.29
CA ALA A 69 6.03 5.10 0.58
C ALA A 69 6.61 3.69 0.79
N ARG A 70 5.92 2.85 1.55
CA ARG A 70 6.32 1.46 1.76
C ARG A 70 6.29 0.64 0.47
N ALA A 71 5.24 0.79 -0.34
CA ALA A 71 5.12 0.14 -1.65
C ALA A 71 6.28 0.53 -2.59
N ARG A 72 6.65 1.82 -2.61
CA ARG A 72 7.82 2.29 -3.38
C ARG A 72 9.11 1.66 -2.87
N TRP A 73 9.31 1.61 -1.55
CA TRP A 73 10.49 0.97 -0.96
C TRP A 73 10.58 -0.52 -1.33
N LEU A 74 9.47 -1.26 -1.31
CA LEU A 74 9.44 -2.65 -1.75
C LEU A 74 9.81 -2.79 -3.23
N ALA A 75 9.36 -1.85 -4.08
CA ALA A 75 9.67 -1.83 -5.50
C ALA A 75 11.13 -1.42 -5.81
N THR A 76 11.74 -0.54 -5.01
CA THR A 76 13.07 0.04 -5.29
C THR A 76 14.21 -0.58 -4.49
N SER A 77 13.95 -1.09 -3.29
CA SER A 77 15.00 -1.30 -2.28
C SER A 77 15.07 -2.72 -1.69
N GLY A 78 14.03 -3.55 -1.79
CA GLY A 78 13.85 -4.64 -0.82
C GLY A 78 13.26 -5.95 -1.29
N CYS A 79 13.53 -6.42 -2.51
CA CYS A 79 13.42 -7.85 -2.79
C CYS A 79 14.22 -8.32 -4.01
N ASP A 80 15.40 -8.88 -3.78
CA ASP A 80 15.97 -9.83 -4.76
C ASP A 80 15.09 -11.10 -4.88
N ARG A 81 14.23 -11.38 -3.89
CA ARG A 81 13.30 -12.53 -3.90
C ARG A 81 12.02 -12.29 -4.70
N LEU A 82 11.30 -11.18 -4.51
CA LEU A 82 10.06 -10.87 -5.26
C LEU A 82 10.32 -10.46 -6.71
N ARG A 83 11.49 -9.91 -7.04
CA ARG A 83 11.87 -9.63 -8.44
C ARG A 83 12.02 -10.92 -9.26
N SER A 84 12.39 -12.03 -8.61
CA SER A 84 12.57 -13.32 -9.28
C SER A 84 11.25 -13.99 -9.66
N ASP A 85 10.19 -13.81 -8.86
CA ASP A 85 8.90 -14.50 -9.08
C ASP A 85 7.94 -13.74 -10.01
N LEU A 86 8.19 -12.45 -10.27
CA LEU A 86 7.44 -11.63 -11.23
C LEU A 86 8.03 -11.64 -12.66
N LEU A 87 9.14 -12.36 -12.86
CA LEU A 87 9.83 -12.52 -14.15
C LEU A 87 9.97 -14.01 -14.55
N GLN A 88 9.10 -14.89 -14.06
CA GLN A 88 8.94 -16.27 -14.52
C GLN A 88 7.53 -16.48 -15.06
#